data_AF-A0A0R0LRJ2-F1
#
_entry.id   AF-A0A0R0LRJ2-F1
#
_cell.length_a   1.000
_cell.length_b   1.000
_cell.length_c   1.000
_cell.angle_alpha   90.00
_cell.angle_beta   90.00
_cell.angle_gamma   90.00
#
_symmetry.space_group_name_H-M   'P 1'
#
loop_
_entity.id
_entity.type
_entity.pdbx_description
1 polymer ?
#
loop_
_entity_poly.entity_id
_entity_poly.type
_entity_poly.pdbx_seq_one_letter_code
_entity_poly.pdbx_strand_id
1 'polypeptide(L)'
;MFNIFMIFLCLITAFRQRSDIDSAIDLLHKKTPFRTFYELFELNENSSISNIKKKFRFFINNKEILKNNLKDKMTDTELEAFITQSFNILTKQKKEYDDLLRSPFTLSKEPKNSLFSIILFFVSSIFLILLTDLIINFIRYQREKSQYENMTKKERKKLVVPRFTADRLVLLRFLMGSYEKLRNVGTKIGKIFVRK
;
A
#
# COMPACT_ATOMS: atom_id res chain seq x y z
N MET A 1 14.98 10.81 -6.78
CA MET A 1 13.52 10.79 -7.03
C MET A 1 12.97 9.40 -7.24
N PHE A 2 13.58 8.58 -8.11
CA PHE A 2 13.13 7.21 -8.37
C PHE A 2 12.96 6.36 -7.09
N ASN A 3 13.87 6.52 -6.12
CA ASN A 3 13.82 5.77 -4.86
C ASN A 3 12.59 6.09 -3.98
N ILE A 4 12.12 7.34 -3.95
CA ILE A 4 10.97 7.71 -3.11
C ILE A 4 9.67 7.15 -3.68
N PHE A 5 9.53 7.18 -5.01
CA PHE A 5 8.39 6.59 -5.70
C PHE A 5 8.35 5.06 -5.54
N MET A 6 9.51 4.40 -5.61
CA MET A 6 9.62 2.95 -5.36
C MET A 6 9.26 2.58 -3.92
N ILE A 7 9.73 3.34 -2.93
CA ILE A 7 9.36 3.12 -1.52
C ILE A 7 7.84 3.27 -1.32
N PHE A 8 7.23 4.28 -1.96
CA PHE A 8 5.78 4.49 -1.88
C PHE A 8 4.97 3.35 -2.52
N LEU A 9 5.37 2.88 -3.70
CA LEU A 9 4.75 1.71 -4.35
C LEU A 9 4.92 0.42 -3.52
N CYS A 10 6.10 0.21 -2.93
CA CYS A 10 6.33 -0.92 -2.03
C CYS A 10 5.42 -0.86 -0.79
N LEU A 11 5.20 0.32 -0.21
CA LEU A 11 4.28 0.48 0.92
C LEU A 11 2.83 0.17 0.55
N ILE A 12 2.35 0.65 -0.60
CA ILE A 12 0.98 0.37 -1.07
C ILE A 12 0.78 -1.12 -1.31
N THR A 13 1.73 -1.78 -1.98
CA THR A 13 1.65 -3.20 -2.30
C THR A 13 1.70 -4.07 -1.04
N ALA A 14 2.60 -3.77 -0.10
CA ALA A 14 2.68 -4.45 1.18
C ALA A 14 1.38 -4.31 2.00
N PHE A 15 0.76 -3.13 1.99
CA PHE A 15 -0.49 -2.91 2.72
C PHE A 15 -1.67 -3.68 2.12
N ARG A 16 -1.79 -3.69 0.79
CA ARG A 16 -2.84 -4.44 0.09
C ARG A 16 -2.76 -5.94 0.42
N GLN A 17 -1.56 -6.50 0.42
CA GLN A 17 -1.34 -7.92 0.67
C GLN A 17 -1.78 -8.35 2.08
N ARG A 18 -1.58 -7.49 3.09
CA ARG A 18 -2.01 -7.77 4.46
C ARG A 18 -3.54 -7.73 4.62
N SER A 19 -4.19 -6.75 3.99
CA SER A 19 -5.66 -6.62 4.01
C SER A 19 -6.37 -7.84 3.39
N ASP A 20 -5.77 -8.47 2.38
CA ASP A 20 -6.35 -9.65 1.73
C ASP A 20 -6.33 -10.90 2.64
N ILE A 21 -5.29 -11.06 3.46
CA ILE A 21 -5.17 -12.18 4.41
C ILE A 21 -6.14 -11.99 5.58
N ASP A 22 -6.18 -10.78 6.16
CA ASP A 22 -7.06 -10.49 7.30
C ASP A 22 -8.54 -10.69 6.94
N SER A 23 -8.96 -10.20 5.76
CA SER A 23 -10.34 -10.40 5.27
C SER A 23 -10.68 -11.87 5.02
N ALA A 24 -9.72 -12.68 4.60
CA ALA A 24 -9.92 -14.11 4.42
C ALA A 24 -10.03 -14.85 5.76
N ILE A 25 -9.25 -14.44 6.77
CA ILE A 25 -9.35 -15.00 8.14
C ILE A 25 -10.72 -14.66 8.74
N ASP A 26 -11.18 -13.43 8.60
CA ASP A 26 -12.52 -13.03 9.04
C ASP A 26 -13.61 -13.87 8.35
N LEU A 27 -13.46 -14.10 7.04
CA LEU A 27 -14.38 -14.94 6.28
C LEU A 27 -14.35 -16.40 6.78
N LEU A 28 -13.17 -16.96 7.07
CA LEU A 28 -12.99 -18.29 7.64
C LEU A 28 -13.76 -18.43 8.96
N HIS A 29 -13.57 -17.51 9.91
CA HIS A 29 -14.20 -17.57 11.22
C HIS A 29 -15.72 -17.34 11.17
N LYS A 30 -16.17 -16.49 10.24
CA LYS A 30 -17.60 -16.22 10.01
C LYS A 30 -18.31 -17.44 9.43
N LYS A 31 -17.70 -18.11 8.44
CA LYS A 31 -18.36 -19.13 7.63
C LYS A 31 -18.10 -20.56 8.09
N THR A 32 -17.04 -20.78 8.85
CA THR A 32 -16.62 -22.11 9.30
C THR A 32 -16.33 -22.12 10.80
N PRO A 33 -16.33 -23.29 11.46
CA PRO A 33 -15.92 -23.43 12.85
C PRO A 33 -14.39 -23.47 13.04
N PHE A 34 -13.62 -23.54 11.95
CA PHE A 34 -12.17 -23.65 12.00
C PHE A 34 -11.50 -22.35 12.45
N ARG A 35 -10.41 -22.48 13.21
CA ARG A 35 -9.60 -21.35 13.67
C ARG A 35 -8.54 -20.96 12.65
N THR A 36 -8.03 -21.92 11.89
CA THR A 36 -6.95 -21.69 10.92
C THR A 36 -7.25 -22.33 9.57
N PHE A 37 -6.60 -21.86 8.51
CA PHE A 37 -6.66 -22.52 7.19
C PHE A 37 -6.00 -23.90 7.21
N TYR A 38 -5.06 -24.14 8.14
CA TYR A 38 -4.48 -25.46 8.34
C TYR A 38 -5.53 -26.46 8.83
N GLU A 39 -6.35 -26.07 9.81
CA GLU A 39 -7.47 -26.88 10.28
C GLU A 39 -8.50 -27.15 9.17
N LEU A 40 -8.83 -26.13 8.36
CA LEU A 40 -9.75 -26.27 7.22
C LEU A 40 -9.32 -27.38 6.26
N PHE A 41 -8.01 -27.51 6.02
CA PHE A 41 -7.45 -28.52 5.12
C PHE A 41 -7.02 -29.82 5.83
N GLU A 42 -7.23 -29.93 7.15
CA GLU A 42 -6.73 -31.02 8.00
C GLU A 42 -5.21 -31.21 7.86
N LEU A 43 -4.49 -30.10 7.94
CA LEU A 43 -3.04 -30.02 7.80
C LEU A 43 -2.41 -29.48 9.08
N ASN A 44 -1.13 -29.81 9.27
CA ASN A 44 -0.28 -29.16 10.28
C ASN A 44 0.36 -27.90 9.67
N GLU A 45 0.71 -26.90 10.48
CA GLU A 45 1.41 -25.67 10.07
C GLU A 45 2.72 -25.97 9.31
N ASN A 46 3.39 -27.07 9.70
CA ASN A 46 4.62 -27.56 9.07
C ASN A 46 4.40 -28.34 7.77
N SER A 47 3.17 -28.41 7.25
CA SER A 47 2.87 -29.15 6.02
C SER A 47 3.59 -28.57 4.80
N SER A 48 4.07 -29.47 3.95
CA SER A 48 4.71 -29.10 2.69
C SER A 48 3.70 -28.60 1.66
N ILE A 49 4.16 -27.76 0.72
CA ILE A 49 3.34 -27.25 -0.39
C ILE A 49 2.73 -28.39 -1.20
N SER A 50 3.44 -29.52 -1.34
CA SER A 50 2.93 -30.71 -2.04
C SER A 50 1.70 -31.30 -1.35
N ASN A 51 1.74 -31.41 -0.02
CA ASN A 51 0.59 -31.90 0.76
C ASN A 51 -0.58 -30.92 0.72
N ILE A 52 -0.32 -29.62 0.81
CA ILE A 52 -1.33 -28.56 0.65
C ILE A 52 -2.04 -28.70 -0.71
N LYS A 53 -1.28 -28.87 -1.80
CA LYS A 53 -1.84 -29.10 -3.15
C LYS A 53 -2.70 -30.37 -3.24
N LYS A 54 -2.28 -31.47 -2.60
CA LYS A 54 -3.05 -32.72 -2.56
C LYS A 54 -4.39 -32.53 -1.85
N LYS A 55 -4.39 -31.93 -0.65
CA LYS A 55 -5.61 -31.63 0.10
C LYS A 55 -6.52 -30.66 -0.65
N PHE A 56 -5.97 -29.62 -1.27
CA PHE A 56 -6.76 -28.72 -2.12
C PHE A 56 -7.52 -29.46 -3.21
N ARG A 57 -6.85 -30.30 -4.01
CA ARG A 57 -7.50 -31.10 -5.06
C ARG A 57 -8.57 -32.03 -4.49
N PHE A 58 -8.29 -32.65 -3.34
CA PHE A 58 -9.24 -33.50 -2.64
C PHE A 58 -10.52 -32.74 -2.30
N PHE A 59 -10.43 -31.56 -1.69
CA PHE A 59 -11.61 -30.78 -1.30
C PHE A 59 -12.36 -30.14 -2.47
N ILE A 60 -11.66 -29.76 -3.55
CA ILE A 60 -12.30 -29.29 -4.78
C ILE A 60 -13.16 -30.38 -5.42
N ASN A 61 -12.69 -31.63 -5.38
CA ASN A 61 -13.43 -32.77 -5.93
C ASN A 61 -14.51 -33.30 -4.97
N ASN A 62 -14.36 -33.04 -3.66
CA ASN A 62 -15.26 -33.55 -2.62
C ASN A 62 -15.84 -32.41 -1.78
N LYS A 63 -16.44 -31.42 -2.45
CA LYS A 63 -16.96 -30.18 -1.81
C LYS A 63 -17.97 -30.46 -0.70
N GLU A 64 -18.76 -31.51 -0.82
CA GLU A 64 -19.76 -31.93 0.17
C GLU A 64 -19.17 -32.16 1.56
N ILE A 65 -17.92 -32.64 1.65
CA ILE A 65 -17.23 -32.86 2.93
C ILE A 65 -17.07 -31.53 3.69
N LEU A 66 -16.75 -30.45 2.98
CA LEU A 66 -16.63 -29.13 3.58
C LEU A 66 -17.99 -28.50 3.84
N LYS A 67 -18.97 -28.67 2.94
CA LYS A 67 -20.33 -28.13 3.12
C LYS A 67 -20.97 -28.57 4.44
N ASN A 68 -20.77 -29.82 4.83
CA ASN A 68 -21.30 -30.37 6.08
C ASN A 68 -20.74 -29.70 7.34
N ASN A 69 -19.57 -29.06 7.22
CA ASN A 69 -18.87 -28.41 8.33
C ASN A 69 -19.01 -26.88 8.29
N LEU A 70 -19.83 -26.31 7.39
CA LEU A 70 -20.05 -24.86 7.33
C LEU A 70 -21.06 -24.41 8.39
N LYS A 71 -20.86 -23.21 8.94
CA LYS A 71 -21.83 -22.53 9.81
C LYS A 71 -23.00 -21.96 9.00
N ASP A 72 -22.71 -21.44 7.82
CA ASP A 72 -23.68 -20.87 6.89
C ASP A 72 -23.67 -21.66 5.58
N LYS A 73 -24.84 -21.78 4.93
CA LYS A 73 -24.90 -22.32 3.56
C LYS A 73 -24.12 -21.41 2.61
N MET A 74 -23.23 -22.01 1.83
CA MET A 74 -22.56 -21.41 0.68
C MET A 74 -23.03 -22.11 -0.59
N THR A 75 -23.09 -21.37 -1.69
CA THR A 75 -23.20 -21.97 -3.02
C THR A 75 -21.91 -22.69 -3.41
N ASP A 76 -21.99 -23.61 -4.38
CA ASP A 76 -20.82 -24.36 -4.86
C ASP A 76 -19.71 -23.48 -5.42
N THR A 77 -20.08 -22.36 -6.03
CA THR A 77 -19.15 -21.37 -6.60
C THR A 77 -18.46 -20.56 -5.50
N GLU A 78 -19.21 -20.13 -4.48
CA GLU A 78 -18.65 -19.43 -3.31
C GLU A 78 -17.70 -20.34 -2.53
N LEU A 79 -18.08 -21.62 -2.34
CA LEU A 79 -17.24 -22.58 -1.65
C LEU A 79 -15.94 -22.86 -2.42
N GLU A 80 -16.03 -23.02 -3.74
CA GLU A 80 -14.83 -23.20 -4.59
C GLU A 80 -13.91 -21.97 -4.55
N ALA A 81 -14.48 -20.77 -4.62
CA ALA A 81 -13.73 -19.53 -4.48
C ALA A 81 -13.05 -19.45 -3.10
N PHE A 82 -13.76 -19.82 -2.03
CA PHE A 82 -13.25 -19.83 -0.66
C PHE A 82 -12.11 -20.84 -0.47
N ILE A 83 -12.25 -22.07 -0.98
CA ILE A 83 -11.21 -23.10 -0.95
C ILE A 83 -9.98 -22.63 -1.73
N THR A 84 -10.20 -22.02 -2.90
CA THR A 84 -9.13 -21.50 -3.75
C THR A 84 -8.39 -20.33 -3.11
N GLN A 85 -9.12 -19.41 -2.46
CA GLN A 85 -8.52 -18.31 -1.70
C GLN A 85 -7.67 -18.85 -0.54
N SER A 86 -8.21 -19.80 0.23
CA SER A 86 -7.51 -20.45 1.36
C SER A 86 -6.23 -21.15 0.88
N PHE A 87 -6.30 -21.84 -0.26
CA PHE A 87 -5.13 -22.47 -0.90
C PHE A 87 -4.08 -21.45 -1.36
N ASN A 88 -4.51 -20.33 -1.96
CA ASN A 88 -3.60 -19.26 -2.37
C ASN A 88 -2.87 -18.65 -1.18
N ILE A 89 -3.55 -18.45 -0.05
CA ILE A 89 -2.93 -17.96 1.19
C ILE A 89 -1.85 -18.95 1.66
N LEU A 90 -2.18 -20.23 1.79
CA LEU A 90 -1.24 -21.25 2.26
C LEU A 90 -0.07 -21.55 1.31
N THR A 91 -0.14 -21.12 0.04
CA THR A 91 0.92 -21.40 -0.95
C THR A 91 1.71 -20.18 -1.38
N LYS A 92 1.08 -19.02 -1.53
CA LYS A 92 1.72 -17.78 -2.00
C LYS A 92 2.05 -16.83 -0.87
N GLN A 93 1.27 -16.84 0.20
CA GLN A 93 1.35 -15.90 1.33
C GLN A 93 1.57 -16.63 2.66
N LYS A 94 2.16 -17.84 2.60
CA LYS A 94 2.31 -18.74 3.75
C LYS A 94 3.07 -18.06 4.88
N LYS A 95 4.16 -17.38 4.53
CA LYS A 95 5.05 -16.72 5.50
C LYS A 95 4.30 -15.62 6.25
N GLU A 96 3.62 -14.73 5.53
CA GLU A 96 2.85 -13.64 6.11
C GLU A 96 1.71 -14.18 6.99
N TYR A 97 1.04 -15.25 6.56
CA TYR A 97 0.00 -15.91 7.33
C TYR A 97 0.54 -16.56 8.62
N ASP A 98 1.65 -17.29 8.54
CA ASP A 98 2.30 -17.91 9.70
C ASP A 98 2.82 -16.85 10.69
N ASP A 99 3.34 -15.74 10.18
CA ASP A 99 3.78 -14.59 11.00
C ASP A 99 2.58 -13.93 11.73
N LEU A 100 1.40 -13.84 11.07
CA LEU A 100 0.16 -13.39 11.71
C LEU A 100 -0.26 -14.32 12.84
N LEU A 101 -0.33 -15.63 12.59
CA LEU A 101 -0.72 -16.64 13.58
C LEU A 101 0.18 -16.64 14.82
N ARG A 102 1.48 -16.39 14.65
CA ARG A 102 2.46 -16.35 15.74
C ARG A 102 2.34 -15.12 16.63
N SER A 103 1.70 -14.06 16.15
CA SER A 103 1.61 -12.81 16.91
C SER A 103 0.28 -12.73 17.67
N PRO A 104 0.29 -12.86 19.02
CA PRO A 104 -0.94 -12.87 19.82
C PRO A 104 -1.70 -11.54 19.79
N PHE A 105 -1.11 -10.48 19.23
CA PHE A 105 -1.63 -9.10 19.25
C PHE A 105 -2.06 -8.55 17.88
N THR A 106 -1.96 -9.30 16.77
CA THR A 106 -2.30 -8.76 15.43
C THR A 106 -3.62 -9.22 14.83
N LEU A 107 -4.37 -10.10 15.49
CA LEU A 107 -5.81 -10.23 15.26
C LEU A 107 -6.50 -8.99 15.83
N SER A 108 -6.23 -7.86 15.17
CA SER A 108 -6.72 -6.55 15.55
C SER A 108 -8.23 -6.56 15.35
N LYS A 109 -8.96 -6.81 16.43
CA LYS A 109 -10.39 -6.47 16.56
C LYS A 109 -10.52 -4.95 16.60
N GLU A 110 -10.14 -4.22 15.55
CA GLU A 110 -10.24 -2.76 15.57
C GLU A 110 -10.35 -2.13 14.18
N PRO A 111 -10.96 -0.94 14.11
CA PRO A 111 -12.17 -0.66 13.35
C PRO A 111 -11.87 -0.44 11.86
N LYS A 112 -12.89 -0.67 11.03
CA LYS A 112 -13.02 -0.23 9.64
C LYS A 112 -11.85 0.63 9.16
N ASN A 113 -11.02 0.05 8.29
CA ASN A 113 -9.89 0.64 7.56
C ASN A 113 -10.16 1.98 6.82
N SER A 114 -11.28 2.66 7.06
CA SER A 114 -11.65 3.91 6.40
C SER A 114 -10.73 5.06 6.79
N LEU A 115 -10.44 5.27 8.08
CA LEU A 115 -9.62 6.42 8.50
C LEU A 115 -8.18 6.34 8.00
N PHE A 116 -7.56 5.17 8.10
CA PHE A 116 -6.21 4.96 7.57
C PHE A 116 -6.17 5.12 6.05
N SER A 117 -7.15 4.54 5.33
CA SER A 117 -7.25 4.70 3.88
C SER A 117 -7.47 6.16 3.46
N ILE A 118 -8.26 6.92 4.24
CA ILE A 118 -8.48 8.36 4.02
C ILE A 118 -7.16 9.13 4.23
N ILE A 119 -6.44 8.86 5.32
CA ILE A 119 -5.15 9.51 5.60
C ILE A 119 -4.15 9.20 4.48
N LEU A 120 -4.06 7.93 4.07
CA LEU A 120 -3.17 7.50 2.98
C LEU A 120 -3.54 8.19 1.66
N PHE A 121 -4.82 8.33 1.35
CA PHE A 121 -5.31 9.06 0.18
C PHE A 121 -4.87 10.53 0.21
N PHE A 122 -5.06 11.23 1.34
CA PHE A 122 -4.64 12.62 1.49
C PHE A 122 -3.12 12.79 1.31
N VAL A 123 -2.32 11.94 1.95
CA VAL A 123 -0.86 11.96 1.82
C VAL A 123 -0.43 11.71 0.38
N SER A 124 -1.07 10.75 -0.30
CA SER A 124 -0.85 10.45 -1.71
C SER A 124 -1.18 11.63 -2.63
N SER A 125 -2.31 12.31 -2.40
CA SER A 125 -2.70 13.49 -3.17
C SER A 125 -1.71 14.64 -3.01
N ILE A 126 -1.26 14.93 -1.78
CA ILE A 126 -0.24 15.96 -1.54
C ILE A 126 1.06 15.61 -2.28
N PHE A 127 1.46 14.34 -2.24
CA PHE A 127 2.65 13.87 -2.94
C PHE A 127 2.54 14.05 -4.46
N LEU A 128 1.40 13.72 -5.07
CA LEU A 128 1.17 13.87 -6.51
C LEU A 128 1.21 15.34 -6.97
N ILE A 129 0.69 16.27 -6.15
CA ILE A 129 0.76 17.70 -6.43
C ILE A 129 2.22 18.15 -6.45
N LEU A 130 3.00 17.79 -5.42
CA LEU A 130 4.43 18.14 -5.36
C LEU A 130 5.24 17.52 -6.50
N LEU A 131 4.90 16.30 -6.91
CA LEU A 131 5.53 15.63 -8.04
C LEU A 131 5.23 16.37 -9.35
N THR A 132 3.99 16.81 -9.54
CA THR A 132 3.56 17.55 -10.74
C THR A 132 4.28 18.89 -10.85
N ASP A 133 4.34 19.65 -9.76
CA ASP A 133 5.08 20.92 -9.71
C ASP A 133 6.56 20.72 -10.04
N LEU A 134 7.15 19.64 -9.55
CA LEU A 134 8.55 19.36 -9.82
C LEU A 134 8.79 18.96 -11.28
N ILE A 135 7.90 18.15 -11.88
CA ILE A 135 7.97 17.80 -13.31
C ILE A 135 7.87 19.07 -14.17
N ILE A 136 6.94 19.98 -13.87
CA ILE A 136 6.78 21.24 -14.60
C ILE A 136 8.06 22.08 -14.50
N ASN A 137 8.60 22.24 -13.29
CA ASN A 137 9.85 22.98 -13.08
C ASN A 137 11.04 22.33 -13.80
N PHE A 138 11.09 20.99 -13.83
CA PHE A 138 12.13 20.25 -14.53
C PHE A 138 12.04 20.44 -16.06
N ILE A 139 10.83 20.35 -16.64
CA ILE A 139 10.61 20.60 -18.07
C ILE A 139 11.00 22.04 -18.41
N ARG A 140 10.61 23.01 -17.58
CA ARG A 140 10.96 24.41 -17.77
C ARG A 140 12.48 24.61 -17.76
N TYR A 141 13.16 24.04 -16.78
CA TYR A 141 14.62 24.06 -16.70
C TYR A 141 15.28 23.47 -17.95
N GLN A 142 14.79 22.34 -18.46
CA GLN A 142 15.34 21.71 -19.66
C GLN A 142 15.12 22.58 -20.92
N ARG A 143 13.96 23.22 -21.05
CA ARG A 143 13.67 24.15 -22.15
C ARG A 143 14.59 25.36 -22.11
N GLU A 144 14.74 25.97 -20.94
CA GLU A 144 15.63 27.11 -20.74
C GLU A 144 17.08 26.73 -21.03
N LYS A 145 17.55 25.59 -20.51
CA LYS A 145 18.89 25.05 -20.80
C LYS A 145 19.13 24.88 -22.32
N SER A 146 18.18 24.30 -23.04
CA SER A 146 18.29 24.13 -24.50
C SER A 146 18.35 25.47 -25.23
N GLN A 147 17.58 26.47 -24.80
CA GLN A 147 17.65 27.83 -25.36
C GLN A 147 19.02 28.48 -25.10
N TYR A 148 19.58 28.35 -23.90
CA TYR A 148 20.93 28.86 -23.59
C TYR A 148 22.02 28.17 -24.43
N GLU A 149 21.93 26.86 -24.66
CA GLU A 149 22.88 26.12 -25.48
C GLU A 149 22.86 26.55 -26.95
N ASN A 150 21.70 26.97 -27.47
CA ASN A 150 21.54 27.42 -28.86
C ASN A 150 21.88 28.91 -29.09
N MET A 151 22.11 29.71 -28.04
CA MET A 151 22.47 31.13 -28.17
C MET A 151 23.95 31.35 -28.51
N THR A 152 24.25 32.38 -29.31
CA THR A 152 25.62 32.75 -29.67
C THR A 152 26.39 33.38 -28.50
N LYS A 153 27.73 33.30 -28.50
CA LYS A 153 28.60 33.83 -27.42
C LYS A 153 28.37 35.33 -27.12
N LYS A 154 27.92 36.13 -28.10
CA LYS A 154 27.62 37.57 -27.93
C LYS A 154 26.28 37.81 -27.18
N GLU A 155 25.28 36.97 -27.41
CA GLU A 155 23.98 37.04 -26.72
C GLU A 155 24.07 36.53 -25.28
N ARG A 156 24.87 35.48 -25.04
CA ARG A 156 25.13 34.96 -23.69
C ARG A 156 25.74 36.00 -22.75
N LYS A 157 26.61 36.88 -23.26
CA LYS A 157 27.22 37.97 -22.47
C LYS A 157 26.22 39.05 -22.04
N LYS A 158 25.12 39.25 -22.78
CA LYS A 158 24.04 40.19 -22.41
C LYS A 158 23.09 39.61 -21.35
N LEU A 159 23.01 38.28 -21.24
CA LEU A 159 22.23 37.57 -20.23
C LEU A 159 22.99 37.31 -18.92
N VAL A 160 24.20 37.85 -18.74
CA VAL A 160 24.97 37.81 -17.47
C VAL A 160 24.39 38.81 -16.45
N VAL A 161 23.07 38.81 -16.29
CA VAL A 161 22.43 39.12 -15.02
C VAL A 161 21.94 37.77 -14.52
N PRO A 162 22.33 37.31 -13.33
CA PRO A 162 22.26 35.89 -13.01
C PRO A 162 20.80 35.49 -12.70
N ARG A 163 20.01 35.26 -13.74
CA ARG A 163 18.65 34.69 -13.66
C ARG A 163 18.69 33.33 -12.96
N PHE A 164 19.79 32.59 -13.13
CA PHE A 164 20.01 31.31 -12.43
C PHE A 164 20.11 31.42 -10.91
N THR A 165 20.60 32.53 -10.34
CA THR A 165 20.53 32.76 -8.89
C THR A 165 19.16 33.27 -8.45
N ALA A 166 18.48 34.06 -9.29
CA ALA A 166 17.12 34.51 -9.00
C ALA A 166 16.13 33.34 -8.95
N ASP A 167 16.20 32.40 -9.90
CA ASP A 167 15.32 31.23 -9.91
C ASP A 167 15.62 30.25 -8.78
N ARG A 168 16.90 30.07 -8.38
CA ARG A 168 17.24 29.33 -7.16
C ARG A 168 16.74 30.01 -5.89
N LEU A 169 16.81 31.34 -5.81
CA LEU A 169 16.27 32.12 -4.70
C LEU A 169 14.74 32.10 -4.66
N VAL A 170 14.08 32.10 -5.82
CA VAL A 170 12.62 31.94 -5.93
C VAL A 170 12.20 30.54 -5.52
N LEU A 171 12.93 29.51 -5.94
CA LEU A 171 12.68 28.13 -5.52
C LEU A 171 12.92 27.95 -4.02
N LEU A 172 13.99 28.54 -3.47
CA LEU A 172 14.27 28.55 -2.02
C LEU A 172 13.20 29.32 -1.24
N ARG A 173 12.77 30.49 -1.71
CA ARG A 173 11.66 31.25 -1.08
C ARG A 173 10.34 30.49 -1.15
N PHE A 174 10.07 29.82 -2.26
CA PHE A 174 8.87 28.99 -2.41
C PHE A 174 8.89 27.77 -1.48
N LEU A 175 10.03 27.09 -1.38
CA LEU A 175 10.23 25.98 -0.45
C LEU A 175 10.13 26.43 1.01
N MET A 176 10.74 27.58 1.36
CA MET A 176 10.65 28.15 2.70
C MET A 176 9.22 28.59 3.05
N GLY A 177 8.52 29.26 2.13
CA GLY A 177 7.12 29.65 2.33
C GLY A 177 6.16 28.46 2.43
N SER A 178 6.42 27.39 1.69
CA SER A 178 5.67 26.13 1.78
C SER A 178 5.93 25.42 3.11
N TYR A 179 7.18 25.42 3.58
CA TYR A 179 7.57 24.88 4.89
C TYR A 179 6.90 25.63 6.03
N GLU A 180 6.86 26.97 6.01
CA GLU A 180 6.19 27.76 7.05
C GLU A 180 4.67 27.51 7.08
N LYS A 181 4.03 27.39 5.91
CA LYS A 181 2.61 27.03 5.85
C LYS A 181 2.34 25.65 6.46
N LEU A 182 3.17 24.66 6.13
CA LEU A 182 3.05 23.30 6.69
C LEU A 182 3.29 23.29 8.21
N ARG A 183 4.28 24.06 8.71
CA ARG A 183 4.55 24.22 10.15
C ARG A 183 3.37 24.85 10.89
N ASN A 184 2.73 25.86 10.30
CA ASN A 184 1.56 26.51 10.88
C ASN A 184 0.31 25.61 10.89
N VAL A 185 0.15 24.75 9.88
CA VAL A 185 -0.89 23.72 9.87
C VAL A 185 -0.62 22.66 10.94
N GLY A 186 0.61 22.16 11.03
CA GLY A 186 1.01 21.17 12.04
C GLY A 186 0.82 21.66 13.48
N THR A 187 1.17 22.92 13.77
CA THR A 187 0.96 23.52 15.10
C THR A 187 -0.52 23.74 15.43
N LYS A 188 -1.37 24.07 14.45
CA LYS A 188 -2.83 24.13 14.65
C LYS A 188 -3.42 22.75 14.96
N ILE A 189 -3.00 21.72 14.23
CA ILE A 189 -3.44 20.34 14.47
C ILE A 189 -2.98 19.84 15.85
N GLY A 190 -1.73 20.11 16.24
CA GLY A 190 -1.21 19.76 17.57
C GLY A 190 -2.00 20.40 18.72
N LYS A 191 -2.41 21.68 18.59
CA LYS A 191 -3.26 22.36 19.58
C LYS A 191 -4.67 21.77 19.70
N ILE A 192 -5.18 21.15 18.64
CA ILE A 192 -6.49 20.47 18.67
C ILE A 192 -6.37 19.13 19.41
N PHE A 193 -5.23 18.45 19.30
CA PHE A 193 -5.01 17.16 19.97
C PHE A 193 -4.66 17.27 21.46
N VAL A 194 -4.03 18.37 21.91
CA VAL A 194 -3.67 18.58 23.33
C VAL A 194 -4.85 19.09 24.19
N ARG A 195 -6.00 19.41 23.58
CA ARG A 195 -7.21 19.92 24.26
C ARG A 195 -8.30 18.85 24.51
N LYS A 196 -8.00 17.59 24.26
CA LYS A 196 -8.83 16.44 24.67
C LYS A 196 -8.07 15.62 25.69
#